data_AF-A0A925JCH8-F1
#
_entry.id   AF-A0A925JCH8-F1
#
_cell.length_a   1.000
_cell.length_b   1.000
_cell.length_c   1.000
_cell.angle_alpha   90.00
_cell.angle_beta   90.00
_cell.angle_gamma   90.00
#
_symmetry.space_group_name_H-M   'P 1'
#
loop_
_entity.id
_entity.type
_entity.pdbx_description
1 polymer ?
#
loop_
_entity_poly.entity_id
_entity_poly.type
_entity_poly.pdbx_seq_one_letter_code
_entity_poly.pdbx_strand_id
1 'polypeptide(L)' 'MPRAAFDAQRGATGALPVGSPEKVVEKIRRHSESLGGISRVTFQMDNALMNHTQLMRSIELIGTRMSPLLNN' A
#
# COMPACT_ATOMS: atom_id res chain seq x y z
N MET A 1 -9.04 8.79 -12.92
CA MET A 1 -8.32 9.85 -12.19
C MET A 1 -7.19 10.39 -13.07
N PRO A 2 -7.01 11.71 -13.21
CA PRO A 2 -5.89 12.30 -13.95
C PRO A 2 -4.53 11.93 -13.35
N ARG A 3 -3.45 11.94 -14.16
CA ARG A 3 -2.11 11.53 -13.72
C ARG A 3 -1.62 12.30 -12.49
N ALA A 4 -1.75 13.63 -12.50
CA ALA A 4 -1.31 14.47 -11.37
C ALA A 4 -2.07 14.15 -10.07
N ALA A 5 -3.37 13.91 -10.16
CA ALA A 5 -4.18 13.51 -9.01
C ALA A 5 -3.77 12.12 -8.49
N PHE A 6 -3.47 11.17 -9.38
CA PHE A 6 -2.95 9.86 -9.00
C PHE A 6 -1.59 9.97 -8.30
N ASP A 7 -0.68 10.78 -8.84
CA ASP A 7 0.65 11.01 -8.27
C ASP A 7 0.57 11.64 -6.87
N ALA A 8 -0.33 12.62 -6.68
CA ALA A 8 -0.61 13.19 -5.37
C ALA A 8 -1.16 12.13 -4.40
N GLN A 9 -2.10 11.29 -4.83
CA GLN A 9 -2.72 10.27 -3.99
C GLN A 9 -1.77 9.12 -3.63
N ARG A 10 -0.81 8.75 -4.50
CA ARG A 10 0.20 7.75 -4.18
C ARG A 10 1.41 8.31 -3.41
N GLY A 11 1.54 9.64 -3.31
CA GLY A 11 2.59 10.32 -2.54
C GLY A 11 2.51 10.03 -1.03
N ALA A 12 3.48 10.51 -0.24
CA ALA A 12 3.63 10.16 1.18
C ALA A 12 2.37 10.45 2.04
N THR A 13 1.65 11.52 1.72
CA THR A 13 0.45 11.99 2.45
C THR A 13 -0.87 11.60 1.79
N GLY A 14 -0.85 11.05 0.57
CA GLY A 14 -2.05 10.65 -0.15
C GLY A 14 -2.63 9.31 0.32
N ALA A 15 -3.86 8.99 -0.09
CA ALA A 15 -4.61 7.84 0.42
C ALA A 15 -4.23 6.49 -0.21
N LEU A 16 -3.60 6.48 -1.40
CA LEU A 16 -3.37 5.23 -2.13
C LEU A 16 -2.08 4.52 -1.67
N PRO A 17 -2.16 3.25 -1.22
CA PRO A 17 -1.00 2.45 -0.85
C PRO A 17 -0.32 1.87 -2.11
N VAL A 18 0.27 2.73 -2.95
CA VAL A 18 0.87 2.33 -4.24
C VAL A 18 2.33 2.80 -4.32
N GLY A 19 3.26 1.85 -4.37
CA GLY A 19 4.69 2.16 -4.30
C GLY A 19 5.57 0.92 -4.21
N SER A 20 6.83 1.12 -3.81
CA SER A 20 7.66 0.02 -3.33
C SER A 20 7.09 -0.49 -2.00
N PRO A 21 7.38 -1.75 -1.61
CA PRO A 21 6.99 -2.30 -0.31
C PRO A 21 7.30 -1.36 0.86
N GLU A 22 8.50 -0.78 0.87
CA GLU A 22 9.00 0.08 1.94
C GLU A 22 8.16 1.37 2.07
N LYS A 23 7.82 2.02 0.94
CA LYS A 23 6.98 3.22 0.94
C LYS A 23 5.55 2.94 1.40
N VAL A 24 5.01 1.77 1.03
CA VAL A 24 3.66 1.38 1.46
C VAL A 24 3.65 1.07 2.96
N VAL A 25 4.67 0.37 3.46
CA VAL A 25 4.84 0.08 4.90
C VAL A 25 4.95 1.37 5.71
N GLU A 26 5.77 2.33 5.28
CA GLU A 26 5.91 3.64 5.93
C GLU A 26 4.57 4.37 6.00
N LYS A 27 3.83 4.37 4.89
CA LYS A 27 2.49 4.97 4.84
C LYS A 27 1.52 4.29 5.81
N ILE A 28 1.52 2.96 5.87
CA ILE A 28 0.68 2.19 6.79
C ILE A 28 1.04 2.53 8.25
N ARG A 29 2.32 2.56 8.59
CA ARG A 29 2.79 2.94 9.93
C ARG A 29 2.32 4.33 10.34
N ARG A 30 2.52 5.33 9.46
CA ARG A 30 2.05 6.70 9.70
C ARG A 30 0.54 6.76 9.95
N HIS A 31 -0.26 6.00 9.19
CA HIS A 31 -1.70 5.92 9.41
C HIS A 31 -2.05 5.23 10.73
N SER A 32 -1.35 4.15 11.08
CA SER A 32 -1.48 3.47 12.37
C SER A 32 -1.23 4.45 13.52
N GLU A 33 -0.10 5.15 13.51
CA GLU A 33 0.29 6.15 14.52
C GLU A 33 -0.76 7.27 14.66
N SER A 34 -1.24 7.80 13.52
CA SER A 34 -2.24 8.86 13.51
C SER A 34 -3.60 8.42 14.10
N LEU A 35 -3.88 7.12 14.11
CA LEU A 35 -5.12 6.53 14.62
C LEU A 35 -4.97 5.90 16.01
N GLY A 36 -3.83 6.08 16.67
CA GLY A 36 -3.57 5.50 18.00
C GLY A 36 -3.20 4.02 17.99
N GLY A 37 -2.80 3.48 16.84
CA GLY A 37 -2.45 2.08 16.64
C GLY A 37 -3.60 1.28 16.03
N ILE A 38 -3.37 0.71 14.84
CA ILE A 38 -4.33 -0.20 14.18
C ILE A 38 -3.80 -1.63 14.19
N SER A 39 -4.71 -2.58 14.38
CA SER A 39 -4.40 -4.02 14.34
C SER A 39 -4.63 -4.65 12.97
N ARG A 40 -5.26 -3.93 12.04
CA ARG A 40 -5.61 -4.43 10.71
C ARG A 40 -5.68 -3.31 9.68
N VAL A 41 -5.16 -3.61 8.50
CA VAL A 41 -5.34 -2.81 7.29
C VAL A 41 -6.02 -3.67 6.24
N THR A 42 -7.00 -3.10 5.53
CA THR A 42 -7.66 -3.74 4.40
C THR A 42 -7.83 -2.71 3.29
N PHE A 43 -7.52 -3.10 2.07
CA PHE A 43 -7.62 -2.24 0.90
C PHE A 43 -8.00 -3.07 -0.33
N GLN A 44 -8.69 -2.43 -1.28
CA GLN A 44 -8.92 -3.01 -2.58
C GLN A 44 -7.63 -2.90 -3.41
N MET A 45 -7.07 -4.05 -3.79
CA MET A 45 -5.83 -4.12 -4.57
C MET A 45 -6.11 -4.11 -6.08
N ASP A 46 -7.23 -4.70 -6.52
CA ASP A 46 -7.55 -4.87 -7.93
C ASP A 46 -8.14 -3.61 -8.57
N ASN A 47 -7.75 -3.39 -9.83
CA ASN A 47 -8.38 -2.44 -10.72
C ASN A 47 -8.45 -3.01 -12.15
N ALA A 48 -9.36 -2.48 -12.97
CA ALA A 48 -9.63 -2.99 -14.32
C ALA A 48 -8.44 -3.01 -15.30
N LEU A 49 -7.30 -2.40 -14.95
CA LEU A 49 -6.10 -2.33 -15.78
C LEU A 49 -5.00 -3.31 -15.35
N MET A 50 -5.15 -4.01 -14.22
CA MET A 50 -4.17 -4.97 -13.73
C MET A 50 -4.44 -6.36 -14.30
N ASN A 51 -3.39 -7.03 -14.75
CA ASN A 51 -3.47 -8.44 -15.12
C ASN A 51 -3.21 -9.35 -13.91
N HIS A 52 -3.59 -10.63 -14.05
CA HIS A 52 -3.45 -11.62 -12.99
C HIS A 52 -2.02 -11.74 -12.45
N THR A 53 -1.00 -11.73 -13.33
CA THR A 53 0.41 -11.81 -12.93
C THR A 53 0.84 -10.63 -12.05
N GLN A 54 0.40 -9.42 -12.36
CA GLN A 54 0.67 -8.23 -11.54
C GLN A 54 0.01 -8.31 -10.17
N LEU A 55 -1.23 -8.83 -10.09
CA LEU A 55 -1.92 -9.06 -8.83
C LEU A 55 -1.19 -10.10 -7.98
N MET A 56 -0.83 -11.25 -8.56
CA MET A 56 -0.08 -12.30 -7.88
C MET A 56 1.27 -11.81 -7.37
N ARG A 57 2.00 -11.02 -8.16
CA ARG A 57 3.25 -10.40 -7.73
C ARG A 57 3.05 -9.42 -6.56
N SER A 58 1.96 -8.66 -6.57
CA SER A 58 1.64 -7.74 -5.47
C SER A 58 1.33 -8.50 -4.18
N ILE A 59 0.57 -9.60 -4.26
CA ILE A 59 0.30 -10.50 -3.13
C ILE A 59 1.61 -11.09 -2.57
N GLU A 60 2.50 -11.56 -3.44
CA GLU A 60 3.81 -12.09 -3.03
C GLU A 60 4.63 -11.04 -2.28
N LEU A 61 4.69 -9.80 -2.78
CA LEU A 61 5.41 -8.70 -2.12
C LEU A 61 4.78 -8.34 -0.77
N ILE A 62 3.45 -8.37 -0.66
CA ILE A 62 2.76 -8.14 0.62
C ILE A 62 3.21 -9.21 1.64
N GLY A 63 3.17 -10.48 1.27
CA GLY A 63 3.53 -11.58 2.17
C GLY A 63 5.01 -11.65 2.52
N THR A 64 5.90 -11.46 1.53
CA THR A 64 7.34 -11.73 1.69
C THR A 64 8.17 -10.50 2.05
N ARG A 65 7.69 -9.30 1.70
CA ARG A 65 8.44 -8.04 1.91
C ARG A 65 7.77 -7.12 2.90
N MET A 66 6.44 -6.95 2.83
CA MET A 66 5.74 -5.99 3.68
C MET A 66 5.39 -6.56 5.06
N SER A 67 4.88 -7.79 5.13
CA SER A 67 4.47 -8.42 6.39
C SER A 67 5.60 -8.48 7.43
N PRO A 68 6.84 -8.89 7.10
CA PRO A 68 7.94 -8.86 8.07
C PRO A 68 8.27 -7.44 8.53
N LEU A 69 8.23 -6.47 7.61
CA LEU A 69 8.49 -5.09 7.94
C LEU A 69 7.42 -4.48 8.83
N LEU A 70 6.15 -4.92 8.77
CA LEU A 70 5.06 -4.40 9.61
C LEU A 70 5.02 -5.03 11.01
N ASN A 71 5.51 -6.25 11.15
CA ASN A 71 5.47 -7.03 12.40
C ASN A 71 6.78 -6.98 13.20
N ASN A 72 7.78 -6.26 12.71
CA ASN A 72 8.99 -5.91 13.46
C ASN A 72 8.75 -4.72 14.40
#